data_AF-A0A0Q4SFD3-F1
#
_entry.id   AF-A0A0Q4SFD3-F1
#
_cell.length_a   1.000
_cell.length_b   1.000
_cell.length_c   1.000
_cell.angle_alpha   90.00
_cell.angle_beta   90.00
_cell.angle_gamma   90.00
#
_symmetry.space_group_name_H-M   'P 1'
#
loop_
_entity.id
_entity.type
_entity.pdbx_description
1 polymer ?
#
loop_
_entity_poly.entity_id
_entity_poly.type
_entity_poly.pdbx_seq_one_letter_code
_entity_poly.pdbx_strand_id
1 'polypeptide(L)'
;MTKITIKETQNPTILKFEFEDFITQNQNFEFKNIDEAQSSPLAQQLFYLPFVKTVYISGNFIAIERYSIVEWDDVKDAVAEQIESFVDKGGVIIKVDENQPKKQPITVYGETTPNPSALKFVVSRMLTRNAVEYKNIDQTASSPLAKELFKFPYVKEVFIDENYISVTKYDVNNWDEITLEVRTFIKQFIENGGTVLNETLIEVATKNDITKDEAFDKLDVTSQQIINILEEYVKPAVAADGGNIAFDSYNENDKTVKVILQGACSGCPSSTFTLKSGIENMLKSMLNDEAIKVEAVNA
;
A
#
# COMPACT_ATOMS: atom_id res chain seq x y z
N MET A 1 -12.29 -6.84 -42.16
CA MET A 1 -12.56 -5.40 -42.27
C MET A 1 -13.15 -4.99 -40.96
N THR A 2 -12.32 -4.39 -40.12
CA THR A 2 -12.77 -3.68 -38.93
C THR A 2 -13.73 -2.58 -39.40
N LYS A 3 -14.97 -2.60 -38.92
CA LYS A 3 -15.97 -1.59 -39.27
C LYS A 3 -16.07 -0.57 -38.14
N ILE A 4 -15.86 0.69 -38.47
CA ILE A 4 -15.94 1.78 -37.51
C ILE A 4 -17.30 2.47 -37.60
N THR A 5 -17.92 2.68 -36.43
CA THR A 5 -19.16 3.47 -36.32
C THR A 5 -18.83 4.86 -35.83
N ILE A 6 -19.16 5.88 -36.61
CA ILE A 6 -18.99 7.27 -36.23
C ILE A 6 -20.16 7.70 -35.34
N LYS A 7 -19.85 8.32 -34.19
CA LYS A 7 -20.83 8.90 -33.26
C LYS A 7 -20.47 10.33 -32.92
N GLU A 8 -21.47 11.20 -32.98
CA GLU A 8 -21.37 12.56 -32.50
C GLU A 8 -21.31 12.61 -30.97
N THR A 9 -20.63 13.63 -30.45
CA THR A 9 -20.60 13.91 -29.01
C THR A 9 -21.35 15.20 -28.71
N GLN A 10 -21.55 15.50 -27.42
CA GLN A 10 -22.11 16.79 -27.01
C GLN A 10 -21.20 17.98 -27.35
N ASN A 11 -19.91 17.73 -27.63
CA ASN A 11 -18.97 18.73 -28.09
C ASN A 11 -18.81 18.63 -29.61
N PRO A 12 -19.21 19.65 -30.40
CA PRO A 12 -19.15 19.61 -31.87
C PRO A 12 -17.72 19.54 -32.43
N THR A 13 -16.69 19.83 -31.61
CA THR A 13 -15.28 19.67 -31.99
C THR A 13 -14.77 18.24 -31.79
N ILE A 14 -15.53 17.38 -31.11
CA ILE A 14 -15.12 16.01 -30.79
C ILE A 14 -16.03 15.01 -31.50
N LEU A 15 -15.40 14.11 -32.26
CA LEU A 15 -16.09 12.99 -32.90
C LEU A 15 -15.55 11.66 -32.39
N LYS A 16 -16.46 10.70 -32.20
CA LYS A 16 -16.14 9.37 -31.67
C LYS A 16 -16.18 8.33 -32.79
N PHE A 17 -15.15 7.52 -32.87
CA PHE A 17 -14.97 6.41 -33.79
C PHE A 17 -15.01 5.11 -32.97
N GLU A 18 -16.13 4.38 -33.02
CA GLU A 18 -16.35 3.17 -32.24
C GLU A 18 -16.04 1.90 -33.04
N PHE A 19 -15.37 0.97 -32.38
CA PHE A 19 -15.06 -0.38 -32.84
C PHE A 19 -16.10 -1.37 -32.28
N GLU A 20 -16.27 -2.51 -32.96
CA GLU A 20 -17.12 -3.60 -32.47
C GLU A 20 -16.56 -4.25 -31.20
N ASP A 21 -15.23 -4.40 -31.13
CA ASP A 21 -14.52 -4.99 -30.00
C ASP A 21 -13.78 -3.94 -29.15
N PHE A 22 -13.49 -4.30 -27.89
CA PHE A 22 -12.66 -3.47 -27.01
C PHE A 22 -11.23 -3.36 -27.57
N ILE A 23 -10.75 -2.12 -27.69
CA ILE A 23 -9.40 -1.79 -28.19
C ILE A 23 -8.44 -1.43 -27.05
N THR A 24 -8.94 -1.11 -25.86
CA THR A 24 -8.13 -0.91 -24.66
C THR A 24 -8.54 -1.88 -23.56
N GLN A 25 -7.55 -2.43 -22.83
CA GLN A 25 -7.77 -3.33 -21.69
C GLN A 25 -8.23 -2.54 -20.44
N ASN A 26 -9.34 -1.80 -20.53
CA ASN A 26 -9.87 -0.92 -19.49
C ASN A 26 -8.97 0.26 -19.09
N GLN A 27 -8.05 0.66 -19.98
CA GLN A 27 -7.21 1.85 -19.81
C GLN A 27 -7.72 2.98 -20.70
N ASN A 28 -7.56 4.21 -20.23
CA ASN A 28 -7.91 5.42 -20.96
C ASN A 28 -6.64 6.18 -21.26
N PHE A 29 -6.47 6.58 -22.51
CA PHE A 29 -5.31 7.32 -22.98
C PHE A 29 -5.77 8.65 -23.57
N GLU A 30 -5.05 9.72 -23.26
CA GLU A 30 -5.20 11.04 -23.85
C GLU A 30 -3.83 11.49 -24.33
N PHE A 31 -3.76 11.90 -25.58
CA PHE A 31 -2.55 12.44 -26.20
C PHE A 31 -2.87 13.81 -26.75
N LYS A 32 -1.99 14.79 -26.52
CA LYS A 32 -2.16 16.18 -27.02
C LYS A 32 -1.22 16.52 -28.16
N ASN A 33 -0.24 15.66 -28.44
CA ASN A 33 0.72 15.82 -29.53
C ASN A 33 1.36 14.47 -29.88
N ILE A 34 2.12 14.46 -30.96
CA ILE A 34 2.83 13.27 -31.48
C ILE A 34 3.90 12.73 -30.51
N ASP A 35 4.50 13.59 -29.70
CA ASP A 35 5.58 13.22 -28.76
C ASP A 35 5.04 12.45 -27.55
N GLU A 36 3.83 12.79 -27.09
CA GLU A 36 3.09 12.05 -26.04
C GLU A 36 2.55 10.71 -26.56
N ALA A 37 2.31 10.60 -27.87
CA ALA A 37 1.68 9.43 -28.51
C ALA A 37 2.62 8.24 -28.76
N GLN A 38 3.80 8.16 -28.13
CA GLN A 38 4.76 7.07 -28.37
C GLN A 38 4.21 5.66 -28.09
N SER A 39 3.27 5.56 -27.15
CA SER A 39 2.56 4.33 -26.81
C SER A 39 1.43 3.98 -27.78
N SER A 40 1.09 4.85 -28.74
CA SER A 40 0.05 4.62 -29.75
C SER A 40 0.51 5.00 -31.15
N PRO A 41 1.01 4.02 -31.94
CA PRO A 41 1.33 4.25 -33.35
C PRO A 41 0.15 4.83 -34.15
N LEU A 42 -1.09 4.44 -33.82
CA LEU A 42 -2.28 5.03 -34.43
C LEU A 42 -2.45 6.51 -34.06
N ALA A 43 -2.32 6.89 -32.79
CA ALA A 43 -2.42 8.30 -32.39
C ALA A 43 -1.31 9.13 -33.05
N GLN A 44 -0.08 8.59 -33.17
CA GLN A 44 0.98 9.25 -33.94
C GLN A 44 0.56 9.50 -35.39
N GLN A 45 -0.08 8.51 -36.03
CA GLN A 45 -0.59 8.67 -37.39
C GLN A 45 -1.68 9.74 -37.50
N LEU A 46 -2.61 9.78 -36.54
CA LEU A 46 -3.68 10.77 -36.49
C LEU A 46 -3.14 12.20 -36.30
N PHE A 47 -2.05 12.39 -35.56
CA PHE A 47 -1.40 13.70 -35.41
C PHE A 47 -0.75 14.24 -36.68
N TYR A 48 -0.56 13.44 -37.73
CA TYR A 48 -0.16 13.98 -39.04
C TYR A 48 -1.30 14.73 -39.75
N LEU A 49 -2.54 14.56 -39.30
CA LEU A 49 -3.65 15.37 -39.76
C LEU A 49 -3.57 16.76 -39.09
N PRO A 50 -3.41 17.86 -39.85
CA PRO A 50 -3.09 19.18 -39.30
C PRO A 50 -4.20 19.78 -38.43
N PHE A 51 -5.40 19.21 -38.50
CA PHE A 51 -6.55 19.65 -37.71
C PHE A 51 -6.71 18.88 -36.40
N VAL A 52 -5.94 17.81 -36.13
CA VAL A 52 -6.09 17.03 -34.89
C VAL A 52 -5.43 17.75 -33.73
N LYS A 53 -6.22 18.03 -32.69
CA LYS A 53 -5.79 18.69 -31.46
C LYS A 53 -5.52 17.70 -30.34
N THR A 54 -6.43 16.74 -30.14
CA THR A 54 -6.33 15.76 -29.05
C THR A 54 -6.87 14.41 -29.53
N VAL A 55 -6.21 13.32 -29.14
CA VAL A 55 -6.67 11.95 -29.40
C VAL A 55 -6.91 11.24 -28.08
N TYR A 56 -8.13 10.75 -27.90
CA TYR A 56 -8.57 9.96 -26.75
C TYR A 56 -8.80 8.51 -27.19
N ILE A 57 -8.26 7.55 -26.46
CA ILE A 57 -8.44 6.12 -26.75
C ILE A 57 -8.94 5.44 -25.47
N SER A 58 -10.13 4.86 -25.52
CA SER A 58 -10.79 4.28 -24.35
C SER A 58 -11.80 3.21 -24.74
N GLY A 59 -11.84 2.11 -23.99
CA GLY A 59 -12.80 1.04 -24.18
C GLY A 59 -12.75 0.47 -25.60
N ASN A 60 -13.83 0.66 -26.36
CA ASN A 60 -13.97 0.28 -27.75
C ASN A 60 -13.96 1.47 -28.72
N PHE A 61 -13.39 2.63 -28.36
CA PHE A 61 -13.47 3.81 -29.20
C PHE A 61 -12.25 4.72 -29.17
N ILE A 62 -12.14 5.52 -30.22
CA ILE A 62 -11.22 6.64 -30.34
C ILE A 62 -12.05 7.91 -30.48
N ALA A 63 -11.83 8.90 -29.63
CA ALA A 63 -12.40 10.22 -29.81
C ALA A 63 -11.32 11.21 -30.23
N ILE A 64 -11.61 12.01 -31.23
CA ILE A 64 -10.66 12.99 -31.78
C ILE A 64 -11.26 14.37 -31.59
N GLU A 65 -10.50 15.24 -30.95
CA GLU A 65 -10.80 16.68 -30.91
C GLU A 65 -10.07 17.36 -32.07
N ARG A 66 -10.78 18.16 -32.85
CA ARG A 66 -10.20 18.96 -33.94
C ARG A 66 -10.00 20.43 -33.55
N TYR A 67 -9.04 21.08 -34.19
CA TYR A 67 -9.00 22.54 -34.32
C TYR A 67 -10.16 23.03 -35.20
N SER A 68 -10.63 24.25 -34.95
CA SER A 68 -11.73 24.90 -35.69
C SER A 68 -11.35 25.37 -37.11
N ILE A 69 -10.44 24.65 -37.79
CA ILE A 69 -9.94 24.98 -39.13
C ILE A 69 -10.60 24.13 -40.23
N VAL A 70 -11.31 23.06 -39.86
CA VAL A 70 -11.97 22.07 -40.73
C VAL A 70 -13.24 21.60 -40.05
N GLU A 71 -14.33 21.33 -40.76
CA GLU A 71 -15.55 20.74 -40.18
C GLU A 71 -15.56 19.21 -40.26
N TRP A 72 -16.20 18.53 -39.29
CA TRP A 72 -16.21 17.07 -39.24
C TRP A 72 -16.91 16.44 -40.45
N ASP A 73 -17.95 17.08 -40.98
CA ASP A 73 -18.67 16.58 -42.15
C ASP A 73 -17.79 16.46 -43.41
N ASP A 74 -16.70 17.22 -43.48
CA ASP A 74 -15.78 17.20 -44.62
C ASP A 74 -14.73 16.09 -44.52
N VAL A 75 -14.45 15.59 -43.31
CA VAL A 75 -13.28 14.72 -43.06
C VAL A 75 -13.59 13.42 -42.30
N LYS A 76 -14.77 13.28 -41.68
CA LYS A 76 -15.09 12.15 -40.79
C LYS A 76 -14.95 10.78 -41.48
N ASP A 77 -15.40 10.66 -42.72
CA ASP A 77 -15.35 9.40 -43.46
C ASP A 77 -13.91 9.02 -43.84
N ALA A 78 -13.10 10.02 -44.24
CA ALA A 78 -11.69 9.82 -44.55
C ALA A 78 -10.87 9.42 -43.31
N VAL A 79 -11.18 10.01 -42.15
CA VAL A 79 -10.56 9.63 -40.86
C VAL A 79 -10.97 8.22 -40.46
N ALA A 80 -12.25 7.86 -40.61
CA ALA A 80 -12.71 6.49 -40.35
C ALA A 80 -11.98 5.49 -41.25
N GLU A 81 -11.91 5.74 -42.55
CA GLU A 81 -11.19 4.88 -43.51
C GLU A 81 -9.69 4.76 -43.16
N GLN A 82 -9.05 5.84 -42.70
CA GLN A 82 -7.66 5.81 -42.28
C GLN A 82 -7.46 4.90 -41.06
N ILE A 83 -8.35 4.96 -40.07
CA ILE A 83 -8.31 4.12 -38.87
C ILE A 83 -8.60 2.65 -39.26
N GLU A 84 -9.61 2.39 -40.08
CA GLU A 84 -9.93 1.05 -40.59
C GLU A 84 -8.75 0.45 -41.34
N SER A 85 -8.16 1.20 -42.28
CA SER A 85 -7.00 0.77 -43.06
C SER A 85 -5.79 0.48 -42.18
N PHE A 86 -5.58 1.27 -41.12
CA PHE A 86 -4.49 1.03 -40.18
C PHE A 86 -4.67 -0.29 -39.43
N VAL A 87 -5.87 -0.55 -38.92
CA VAL A 87 -6.16 -1.77 -38.16
C VAL A 87 -6.19 -3.00 -39.05
N ASP A 88 -6.80 -2.92 -40.23
CA ASP A 88 -6.84 -4.02 -41.21
C ASP A 88 -5.44 -4.42 -41.70
N LYS A 89 -4.46 -3.50 -41.69
CA LYS A 89 -3.05 -3.79 -41.98
C LYS A 89 -2.28 -4.39 -40.80
N GLY A 90 -2.95 -4.68 -39.68
CA GLY A 90 -2.33 -5.18 -38.45
C GLY A 90 -1.63 -4.09 -37.64
N GLY A 91 -2.01 -2.82 -37.82
CA GLY A 91 -1.47 -1.71 -37.05
C GLY A 91 -1.84 -1.80 -35.57
N VAL A 92 -0.87 -1.56 -34.68
CA VAL A 92 -1.09 -1.57 -33.23
C VAL A 92 -1.71 -0.25 -32.80
N ILE A 93 -2.94 -0.30 -32.27
CA ILE A 93 -3.66 0.87 -31.75
C ILE A 93 -2.94 1.43 -30.53
N ILE A 94 -2.73 0.59 -29.51
CA ILE A 94 -1.99 0.90 -28.27
C ILE A 94 -0.96 -0.19 -28.02
N LYS A 95 0.29 0.19 -27.79
CA LYS A 95 1.30 -0.68 -27.18
C LYS A 95 0.98 -0.75 -25.69
N VAL A 96 0.19 -1.75 -25.30
CA VAL A 96 -0.03 -2.04 -23.87
C VAL A 96 1.29 -2.58 -23.33
N ASP A 97 1.86 -1.89 -22.35
CA ASP A 97 3.00 -2.43 -21.62
C ASP A 97 2.52 -3.61 -20.77
N GLU A 98 2.70 -4.83 -21.27
CA GLU A 98 2.35 -6.07 -20.57
C GLU A 98 3.10 -6.21 -19.24
N ASN A 99 4.16 -5.42 -19.01
CA ASN A 99 4.91 -5.37 -17.75
C ASN A 99 4.39 -4.33 -16.75
N GLN A 100 3.35 -3.55 -17.06
CA GLN A 100 2.72 -2.74 -16.02
C GLN A 100 2.00 -3.66 -15.03
N PRO A 101 2.37 -3.63 -13.74
CA PRO A 101 1.74 -4.48 -12.74
C PRO A 101 0.24 -4.20 -12.74
N LYS A 102 -0.56 -5.24 -13.03
CA LYS A 102 -2.03 -5.15 -12.94
C LYS A 102 -2.39 -4.56 -11.58
N LYS A 103 -3.05 -3.40 -11.60
CA LYS A 103 -3.47 -2.72 -10.37
C LYS A 103 -4.24 -3.68 -9.49
N GLN A 104 -3.71 -3.92 -8.30
CA GLN A 104 -4.32 -4.85 -7.37
C GLN A 104 -5.38 -4.09 -6.55
N PRO A 105 -6.66 -4.52 -6.57
CA PRO A 105 -7.69 -3.84 -5.81
C PRO A 105 -7.37 -3.93 -4.32
N ILE A 106 -7.17 -2.78 -3.69
CA ILE A 106 -6.82 -2.67 -2.28
C ILE A 106 -7.54 -1.48 -1.64
N THR A 107 -8.02 -1.66 -0.41
CA THR A 107 -8.47 -0.54 0.44
C THR A 107 -7.46 -0.30 1.54
N VAL A 108 -7.28 0.98 1.86
CA VAL A 108 -6.47 1.45 2.98
C VAL A 108 -7.25 2.53 3.70
N TYR A 109 -7.43 2.38 5.00
CA TYR A 109 -8.11 3.37 5.84
C TYR A 109 -7.34 3.58 7.15
N GLY A 110 -7.48 4.76 7.75
CA GLY A 110 -6.79 5.12 8.98
C GLY A 110 -7.69 4.89 10.20
N GLU A 111 -7.14 4.33 11.26
CA GLU A 111 -7.73 4.16 12.59
C GLU A 111 -6.87 4.95 13.60
N THR A 112 -7.53 5.72 14.45
CA THR A 112 -6.87 6.42 15.56
C THR A 112 -6.36 5.43 16.59
N THR A 113 -5.16 5.65 17.12
CA THR A 113 -4.63 4.87 18.23
C THR A 113 -4.69 5.68 19.53
N PRO A 114 -4.59 5.05 20.71
CA PRO A 114 -4.41 5.76 21.97
C PRO A 114 -3.15 6.64 22.02
N ASN A 115 -2.15 6.37 21.17
CA ASN A 115 -0.95 7.16 21.05
C ASN A 115 -1.17 8.34 20.08
N PRO A 116 -1.18 9.60 20.54
CA PRO A 116 -1.45 10.76 19.69
C PRO A 116 -0.40 10.98 18.59
N SER A 117 0.79 10.39 18.73
CA SER A 117 1.84 10.44 17.72
C SER A 117 1.78 9.29 16.74
N ALA A 118 0.92 8.28 16.92
CA ALA A 118 0.81 7.14 16.02
C ALA A 118 -0.59 6.99 15.39
N LEU A 119 -0.62 6.69 14.10
CA LEU A 119 -1.85 6.38 13.37
C LEU A 119 -1.72 5.01 12.70
N LYS A 120 -2.76 4.19 12.81
CA LYS A 120 -2.82 2.85 12.25
C LYS A 120 -3.49 2.89 10.88
N PHE A 121 -2.84 2.37 9.86
CA PHE A 121 -3.37 2.24 8.52
C PHE A 121 -3.69 0.77 8.23
N VAL A 122 -4.96 0.43 8.16
CA VAL A 122 -5.43 -0.93 7.91
C VAL A 122 -5.58 -1.16 6.42
N VAL A 123 -5.04 -2.27 5.95
CA VAL A 123 -5.03 -2.71 4.56
C VAL A 123 -5.94 -3.93 4.40
N SER A 124 -6.66 -4.03 3.27
CA SER A 124 -7.59 -5.14 3.02
C SER A 124 -6.94 -6.51 2.73
N ARG A 125 -5.62 -6.63 2.92
CA ARG A 125 -4.88 -7.89 2.75
C ARG A 125 -3.77 -8.01 3.77
N MET A 126 -3.34 -9.24 4.01
CA MET A 126 -2.14 -9.52 4.81
C MET A 126 -0.88 -8.96 4.13
N LEU A 127 -0.06 -8.28 4.93
CA LEU A 127 1.23 -7.66 4.60
C LEU A 127 2.39 -8.56 5.05
N THR A 128 2.33 -9.11 6.27
CA THR A 128 3.36 -10.00 6.81
C THR A 128 2.82 -10.88 7.92
N ARG A 129 3.50 -12.00 8.19
CA ARG A 129 3.29 -12.85 9.38
C ARG A 129 4.19 -12.48 10.55
N ASN A 130 5.22 -11.70 10.30
CA ASN A 130 6.22 -11.33 11.29
C ASN A 130 6.24 -9.82 11.43
N ALA A 131 5.76 -9.35 12.59
CA ALA A 131 5.87 -7.96 12.98
C ALA A 131 7.30 -7.43 12.80
N VAL A 132 7.41 -6.26 12.18
CA VAL A 132 8.68 -5.54 12.02
C VAL A 132 8.52 -4.09 12.43
N GLU A 133 9.56 -3.54 13.04
CA GLU A 133 9.63 -2.15 13.48
C GLU A 133 10.89 -1.51 12.89
N TYR A 134 10.73 -0.31 12.33
CA TYR A 134 11.80 0.49 11.78
C TYR A 134 11.80 1.85 12.48
N LYS A 135 12.93 2.23 13.09
CA LYS A 135 13.10 3.51 13.79
C LYS A 135 13.87 4.55 12.99
N ASN A 136 14.41 4.15 11.84
CA ASN A 136 15.10 5.02 10.90
C ASN A 136 15.17 4.35 9.52
N ILE A 137 15.53 5.16 8.52
CA ILE A 137 15.62 4.74 7.12
C ILE A 137 16.67 3.66 6.85
N ASP A 138 17.74 3.59 7.65
CA ASP A 138 18.82 2.62 7.43
C ASP A 138 18.40 1.18 7.79
N GLN A 139 17.39 1.03 8.64
CA GLN A 139 16.83 -0.26 9.03
C GLN A 139 15.85 -0.84 7.99
N THR A 140 15.44 -0.07 6.98
CA THR A 140 14.35 -0.47 6.07
C THR A 140 14.78 -1.35 4.90
N ALA A 141 15.92 -2.04 5.00
CA ALA A 141 16.43 -2.89 3.92
C ALA A 141 15.41 -3.97 3.52
N SER A 142 14.66 -4.50 4.49
CA SER A 142 13.59 -5.49 4.30
C SER A 142 12.25 -4.90 3.86
N SER A 143 12.07 -3.57 3.82
CA SER A 143 10.79 -2.94 3.45
C SER A 143 10.99 -1.71 2.55
N PRO A 144 10.81 -1.89 1.22
CA PRO A 144 10.77 -0.77 0.29
C PRO A 144 9.67 0.24 0.63
N LEU A 145 8.51 -0.20 1.12
CA LEU A 145 7.45 0.71 1.58
C LEU A 145 7.93 1.59 2.74
N ALA A 146 8.53 0.98 3.77
CA ALA A 146 9.04 1.75 4.91
C ALA A 146 10.12 2.74 4.47
N LYS A 147 11.02 2.33 3.58
CA LYS A 147 12.06 3.21 3.02
C LYS A 147 11.48 4.47 2.39
N GLU A 148 10.41 4.32 1.61
CA GLU A 148 9.72 5.44 0.99
C GLU A 148 8.94 6.27 2.01
N LEU A 149 8.31 5.64 3.02
CA LEU A 149 7.65 6.35 4.12
C LEU A 149 8.61 7.24 4.91
N PHE A 150 9.86 6.81 5.14
CA PHE A 150 10.86 7.65 5.80
C PHE A 150 11.31 8.87 4.99
N LYS A 151 10.94 8.98 3.71
CA LYS A 151 11.19 10.21 2.93
C LYS A 151 10.26 11.35 3.35
N PHE A 152 9.13 11.03 3.97
CA PHE A 152 8.28 12.06 4.56
C PHE A 152 8.97 12.60 5.83
N PRO A 153 9.24 13.92 5.91
CA PRO A 153 10.07 14.49 6.97
C PRO A 153 9.44 14.38 8.37
N TYR A 154 8.14 14.09 8.43
CA TYR A 154 7.38 13.94 9.66
C TYR A 154 7.36 12.50 10.19
N VAL A 155 7.83 11.50 9.45
CA VAL A 155 7.81 10.09 9.87
C VAL A 155 9.00 9.78 10.77
N LYS A 156 8.70 9.32 11.99
CA LYS A 156 9.67 8.94 13.03
C LYS A 156 9.86 7.43 13.10
N GLU A 157 8.79 6.66 13.00
CA GLU A 157 8.81 5.20 13.12
C GLU A 157 7.76 4.58 12.19
N VAL A 158 8.06 3.41 11.66
CA VAL A 158 7.13 2.60 10.88
C VAL A 158 7.11 1.19 11.44
N PHE A 159 5.93 0.74 11.83
CA PHE A 159 5.66 -0.61 12.29
C PHE A 159 4.71 -1.31 11.31
N ILE A 160 5.02 -2.55 10.94
CA ILE A 160 4.21 -3.32 9.98
C ILE A 160 3.95 -4.69 10.59
N ASP A 161 2.68 -5.06 10.68
CA ASP A 161 2.25 -6.37 11.16
C ASP A 161 0.92 -6.76 10.53
N GLU A 162 0.66 -8.07 10.47
CA GLU A 162 -0.53 -8.67 9.87
C GLU A 162 -1.02 -7.93 8.62
N ASN A 163 -2.08 -7.13 8.73
CA ASN A 163 -2.67 -6.36 7.65
C ASN A 163 -2.65 -4.83 7.89
N TYR A 164 -1.85 -4.33 8.82
CA TYR A 164 -1.80 -2.91 9.15
C TYR A 164 -0.38 -2.35 9.25
N ILE A 165 -0.29 -1.03 9.08
CA ILE A 165 0.94 -0.26 9.19
C ILE A 165 0.69 0.85 10.19
N SER A 166 1.44 0.87 11.28
CA SER A 166 1.41 1.98 12.22
C SER A 166 2.56 2.93 11.91
N VAL A 167 2.22 4.18 11.65
CA VAL A 167 3.21 5.23 11.41
C VAL A 167 3.21 6.13 12.63
N THR A 168 4.38 6.35 13.21
CA THR A 168 4.58 7.33 14.29
C THR A 168 5.22 8.58 13.71
N LYS A 169 4.65 9.75 13.99
CA LYS A 169 5.16 11.05 13.55
C LYS A 169 6.03 11.74 14.61
N TYR A 170 6.79 12.74 14.21
CA TYR A 170 7.34 13.72 15.15
C TYR A 170 6.24 14.63 15.73
N ASP A 171 6.43 15.10 16.97
CA ASP A 171 5.40 15.85 17.71
C ASP A 171 5.04 17.20 17.10
N VAL A 172 5.90 17.74 16.23
CA VAL A 172 5.68 19.03 15.55
C VAL A 172 4.59 18.98 14.46
N ASN A 173 4.15 17.79 14.04
CA ASN A 173 3.15 17.61 12.98
C ASN A 173 1.79 17.19 13.55
N ASN A 174 0.69 17.48 12.86
CA ASN A 174 -0.65 17.01 13.21
C ASN A 174 -1.16 15.95 12.20
N TRP A 175 -1.77 14.88 12.70
CA TRP A 175 -2.38 13.83 11.87
C TRP A 175 -3.48 14.37 10.97
N ASP A 176 -4.24 15.37 11.39
CA ASP A 176 -5.30 15.97 10.56
C ASP A 176 -4.79 16.48 9.22
N GLU A 177 -3.52 16.91 9.16
CA GLU A 177 -2.89 17.48 7.97
C GLU A 177 -2.24 16.41 7.07
N ILE A 178 -1.65 15.37 7.67
CA ILE A 178 -0.82 14.39 6.95
C ILE A 178 -1.53 13.06 6.67
N THR A 179 -2.66 12.77 7.32
CA THR A 179 -3.34 11.47 7.21
C THR A 179 -3.70 11.12 5.77
N LEU A 180 -4.22 12.09 5.01
CA LEU A 180 -4.64 11.84 3.62
C LEU A 180 -3.45 11.53 2.72
N GLU A 181 -2.33 12.22 2.90
CA GLU A 181 -1.09 12.02 2.13
C GLU A 181 -0.54 10.61 2.38
N VAL A 182 -0.31 10.24 3.64
CA VAL A 182 0.23 8.93 4.01
C VAL A 182 -0.70 7.79 3.56
N ARG A 183 -2.01 7.92 3.79
CA ARG A 183 -2.99 6.92 3.35
C ARG A 183 -2.97 6.73 1.84
N THR A 184 -2.93 7.83 1.08
CA THR A 184 -2.94 7.79 -0.38
C THR A 184 -1.66 7.17 -0.89
N PHE A 185 -0.52 7.53 -0.30
CA PHE A 185 0.77 6.94 -0.61
C PHE A 185 0.79 5.42 -0.38
N ILE A 186 0.41 4.94 0.80
CA ILE A 186 0.37 3.50 1.12
C ILE A 186 -0.55 2.77 0.13
N LYS A 187 -1.75 3.31 -0.11
CA LYS A 187 -2.70 2.74 -1.08
C LYS A 187 -2.08 2.63 -2.47
N GLN A 188 -1.52 3.70 -3.01
CA GLN A 188 -0.95 3.72 -4.36
C GLN A 188 0.26 2.81 -4.49
N PHE A 189 1.13 2.79 -3.47
CA PHE A 189 2.29 1.91 -3.45
C PHE A 189 1.88 0.45 -3.58
N ILE A 190 0.88 0.02 -2.80
CA ILE A 190 0.37 -1.35 -2.81
C ILE A 190 -0.44 -1.65 -4.08
N GLU A 191 -1.31 -0.73 -4.51
CA GLU A 191 -2.14 -0.86 -5.71
C GLU A 191 -1.27 -1.06 -6.96
N ASN A 192 -0.14 -0.37 -7.04
CA ASN A 192 0.82 -0.47 -8.14
C ASN A 192 1.77 -1.69 -8.03
N GLY A 193 1.50 -2.63 -7.12
CA GLY A 193 2.30 -3.85 -6.97
C GLY A 193 3.63 -3.66 -6.24
N GLY A 194 3.81 -2.55 -5.52
CA GLY A 194 5.00 -2.30 -4.71
C GLY A 194 5.18 -3.37 -3.63
N THR A 195 6.41 -3.85 -3.47
CA THR A 195 6.76 -4.80 -2.41
C THR A 195 6.75 -4.08 -1.06
N VAL A 196 5.76 -4.40 -0.23
CA VAL A 196 5.67 -3.83 1.13
C VAL A 196 6.86 -4.28 1.96
N LEU A 197 7.18 -5.56 1.89
CA LEU A 197 8.13 -6.20 2.78
C LEU A 197 8.68 -7.48 2.11
N ASN A 198 9.97 -7.73 2.28
CA ASN A 198 10.68 -8.88 1.74
C ASN A 198 11.05 -9.82 2.90
N GLU A 199 10.25 -10.87 3.10
CA GLU A 199 10.37 -11.77 4.26
C GLU A 199 11.73 -12.49 4.32
N THR A 200 12.36 -12.77 3.17
CA THR A 200 13.69 -13.40 3.11
C THR A 200 14.77 -12.54 3.77
N LEU A 201 14.63 -11.22 3.76
CA LEU A 201 15.58 -10.31 4.40
C LEU A 201 15.33 -10.16 5.90
N ILE A 202 14.10 -10.41 6.37
CA ILE A 202 13.75 -10.40 7.79
C ILE A 202 14.35 -11.61 8.48
N GLU A 203 14.18 -12.80 7.90
CA GLU A 203 14.75 -14.04 8.43
C GLU A 203 16.27 -13.98 8.59
N VAL A 204 16.96 -13.18 7.77
CA VAL A 204 18.41 -12.95 7.87
C VAL A 204 18.77 -11.97 8.99
N ALA A 205 17.94 -10.96 9.25
CA ALA A 205 18.14 -10.01 10.34
C ALA A 205 17.82 -10.61 11.73
N THR A 206 16.94 -11.63 11.79
CA THR A 206 16.62 -12.40 13.01
C THR A 206 17.49 -13.65 13.20
N LYS A 207 18.60 -13.84 12.45
CA LYS A 207 19.55 -14.98 12.57
C LYS A 207 20.37 -15.02 13.86
N ASN A 208 19.75 -14.78 15.00
CA ASN A 208 20.21 -15.32 16.27
C ASN A 208 19.20 -16.24 16.96
N ASP A 209 18.00 -16.49 16.43
CA ASP A 209 17.10 -17.45 17.07
C ASP A 209 16.49 -18.44 16.08
N ILE A 210 16.78 -19.70 16.40
CA ILE A 210 15.95 -20.91 16.30
C ILE A 210 14.50 -20.61 15.87
N THR A 211 13.95 -21.40 14.94
CA THR A 211 12.52 -21.34 14.57
C THR A 211 11.66 -21.15 15.82
N LYS A 212 10.73 -20.17 15.80
CA LYS A 212 9.93 -19.77 16.98
C LYS A 212 9.39 -20.97 17.76
N ASP A 213 9.02 -22.05 17.05
CA ASP A 213 8.53 -23.31 17.64
C ASP A 213 9.64 -24.10 18.38
N GLU A 214 10.83 -24.28 17.80
CA GLU A 214 11.95 -24.97 18.47
C GLU A 214 12.57 -24.13 19.59
N ALA A 215 12.44 -22.80 19.54
CA ALA A 215 12.87 -21.89 20.58
C ALA A 215 11.89 -21.95 21.77
N PHE A 216 10.60 -21.97 21.48
CA PHE A 216 9.52 -22.07 22.46
C PHE A 216 9.59 -23.38 23.25
N ASP A 217 9.79 -24.52 22.56
CA ASP A 217 9.87 -25.84 23.21
C ASP A 217 11.07 -25.99 24.17
N LYS A 218 12.09 -25.12 24.05
CA LYS A 218 13.28 -25.10 24.92
C LYS A 218 13.12 -24.20 26.14
N LEU A 219 12.07 -23.37 26.19
CA LEU A 219 11.79 -22.50 27.33
C LEU A 219 11.24 -23.30 28.51
N ASP A 220 11.39 -22.76 29.72
CA ASP A 220 10.72 -23.32 30.89
C ASP A 220 9.19 -23.21 30.78
N VAL A 221 8.49 -24.04 31.54
CA VAL A 221 7.02 -24.14 31.50
C VAL A 221 6.35 -22.80 31.78
N THR A 222 6.88 -21.98 32.70
CA THR A 222 6.29 -20.69 33.04
C THR A 222 6.47 -19.70 31.91
N SER A 223 7.65 -19.63 31.28
CA SER A 223 7.87 -18.81 30.09
C SER A 223 6.94 -19.19 28.94
N GLN A 224 6.73 -20.49 28.69
CA GLN A 224 5.77 -20.95 27.68
C GLN A 224 4.32 -20.51 28.00
N GLN A 225 3.91 -20.63 29.27
CA GLN A 225 2.59 -20.16 29.70
C GLN A 225 2.42 -18.65 29.56
N ILE A 226 3.45 -17.86 29.92
CA ILE A 226 3.45 -16.41 29.75
C ILE A 226 3.25 -16.05 28.27
N ILE A 227 4.03 -16.66 27.37
CA ILE A 227 3.92 -16.41 25.93
C ILE A 227 2.50 -16.71 25.43
N ASN A 228 1.93 -17.87 25.81
CA ASN A 228 0.57 -18.23 25.42
C ASN A 228 -0.47 -17.22 25.92
N ILE A 229 -0.35 -16.75 27.17
CA ILE A 229 -1.23 -15.72 27.73
C ILE A 229 -1.11 -14.41 26.95
N LEU A 230 0.12 -13.98 26.65
CA LEU A 230 0.36 -12.74 25.90
C LEU A 230 -0.24 -12.82 24.49
N GLU A 231 -0.01 -13.92 23.77
CA GLU A 231 -0.52 -14.12 22.40
C GLU A 231 -2.05 -14.22 22.36
N GLU A 232 -2.68 -14.91 23.33
CA GLU A 232 -4.13 -15.14 23.32
C GLU A 232 -4.94 -13.95 23.85
N TYR A 233 -4.47 -13.26 24.89
CA TYR A 233 -5.27 -12.27 25.62
C TYR A 233 -4.78 -10.83 25.51
N VAL A 234 -3.47 -10.60 25.33
CA VAL A 234 -2.90 -9.25 25.32
C VAL A 234 -2.70 -8.72 23.91
N LYS A 235 -2.06 -9.53 23.06
CA LYS A 235 -1.69 -9.15 21.70
C LYS A 235 -2.89 -8.71 20.84
N PRO A 236 -4.09 -9.32 20.91
CA PRO A 236 -5.24 -8.85 20.15
C PRO A 236 -5.65 -7.41 20.51
N ALA A 237 -5.59 -7.05 21.80
CA ALA A 237 -5.92 -5.71 22.26
C ALA A 237 -4.85 -4.69 21.81
N VAL A 238 -3.58 -5.07 21.92
CA VAL A 238 -2.44 -4.25 21.49
C VAL A 238 -2.43 -4.03 19.98
N ALA A 239 -2.76 -5.06 19.18
CA ALA A 239 -2.90 -4.97 17.73
C ALA A 239 -4.11 -4.12 17.30
N ALA A 240 -5.22 -4.17 18.07
CA ALA A 240 -6.34 -3.27 17.86
C ALA A 240 -5.89 -1.80 17.97
N ASP A 241 -5.03 -1.50 18.95
CA ASP A 241 -4.43 -0.18 19.16
C ASP A 241 -3.25 0.14 18.21
N GLY A 242 -2.91 -0.75 17.28
CA GLY A 242 -1.85 -0.54 16.29
C GLY A 242 -0.43 -0.76 16.82
N GLY A 243 -0.26 -1.49 17.91
CA GLY A 243 1.04 -1.93 18.41
C GLY A 243 1.20 -3.44 18.33
N ASN A 244 2.32 -3.92 18.86
CA ASN A 244 2.54 -5.33 19.14
C ASN A 244 3.21 -5.51 20.51
N ILE A 245 3.11 -6.71 21.07
CA ILE A 245 3.84 -7.11 22.27
C ILE A 245 4.62 -8.38 22.00
N ALA A 246 5.89 -8.41 22.36
CA ALA A 246 6.73 -9.59 22.30
C ALA A 246 7.26 -9.94 23.69
N PHE A 247 7.30 -11.23 24.00
CA PHE A 247 8.02 -11.74 25.16
C PHE A 247 9.53 -11.58 24.93
N ASP A 248 10.25 -11.07 25.92
CA ASP A 248 11.72 -10.98 25.91
C ASP A 248 12.32 -12.07 26.79
N SER A 249 11.99 -12.05 28.09
CA SER A 249 12.56 -13.00 29.05
C SER A 249 11.73 -13.08 30.33
N TYR A 250 11.95 -14.15 31.10
CA TYR A 250 11.41 -14.32 32.44
C TYR A 250 12.52 -14.72 33.41
N ASN A 251 12.60 -14.04 34.55
CA ASN A 251 13.54 -14.37 35.62
C ASN A 251 12.81 -15.04 36.78
N GLU A 252 13.07 -16.34 36.97
CA GLU A 252 12.41 -17.13 38.01
C GLU A 252 12.73 -16.65 39.44
N ASN A 253 13.91 -16.05 39.67
CA ASN A 253 14.36 -15.66 41.01
C ASN A 253 13.59 -14.47 41.58
N ASP A 254 13.29 -13.48 40.73
CA ASP A 254 12.60 -12.24 41.13
C ASP A 254 11.17 -12.13 40.54
N LYS A 255 10.76 -13.14 39.77
CA LYS A 255 9.46 -13.27 39.09
C LYS A 255 9.20 -12.14 38.08
N THR A 256 10.25 -11.56 37.50
CA THR A 256 10.13 -10.47 36.53
C THR A 256 9.99 -11.00 35.11
N VAL A 257 8.92 -10.59 34.45
CA VAL A 257 8.63 -10.81 33.03
C VAL A 257 9.01 -9.55 32.25
N LYS A 258 9.91 -9.68 31.28
CA LYS A 258 10.28 -8.61 30.36
C LYS A 258 9.53 -8.76 29.05
N VAL A 259 8.97 -7.66 28.57
CA VAL A 259 8.26 -7.57 27.31
C VAL A 259 8.77 -6.40 26.47
N ILE A 260 8.60 -6.50 25.16
CA ILE A 260 8.91 -5.44 24.20
C ILE A 260 7.59 -4.93 23.63
N LEU A 261 7.35 -3.62 23.75
CA LEU A 261 6.16 -2.96 23.21
C LEU A 261 6.51 -2.28 21.89
N GLN A 262 5.86 -2.66 20.80
CA GLN A 262 6.22 -2.18 19.45
C GLN A 262 5.10 -1.35 18.83
N GLY A 263 5.44 -0.58 17.79
CA GLY A 263 4.48 0.22 17.03
C GLY A 263 3.82 1.30 17.88
N ALA A 264 2.50 1.45 17.79
CA ALA A 264 1.80 2.53 18.50
C ALA A 264 1.90 2.42 20.04
N CYS A 265 2.20 1.23 20.58
CA CYS A 265 2.38 1.03 22.02
C CYS A 265 3.79 1.41 22.51
N SER A 266 4.76 1.57 21.60
CA SER A 266 6.11 2.03 21.91
C SER A 266 6.11 3.52 22.26
N GLY A 267 6.72 3.89 23.39
CA GLY A 267 6.90 5.28 23.79
C GLY A 267 5.62 6.08 24.06
N CYS A 268 4.48 5.42 24.29
CA CYS A 268 3.20 6.08 24.59
C CYS A 268 3.11 6.43 26.10
N PRO A 269 3.31 7.70 26.52
CA PRO A 269 3.48 8.03 27.94
C PRO A 269 2.23 7.74 28.78
N SER A 270 1.05 7.87 28.17
CA SER A 270 -0.24 7.61 28.82
C SER A 270 -0.56 6.11 28.95
N SER A 271 -0.02 5.28 28.06
CA SER A 271 -0.41 3.88 27.95
C SER A 271 0.62 2.92 28.52
N THR A 272 1.92 3.26 28.54
CA THR A 272 2.96 2.32 29.01
C THR A 272 2.74 1.88 30.46
N PHE A 273 2.38 2.79 31.37
CA PHE A 273 2.12 2.44 32.76
C PHE A 273 0.84 1.59 32.93
N THR A 274 -0.25 2.00 32.29
CA THR A 274 -1.55 1.34 32.39
C THR A 274 -1.51 -0.04 31.74
N LEU A 275 -0.90 -0.15 30.54
CA LEU A 275 -0.75 -1.40 29.82
C LEU A 275 0.15 -2.37 30.60
N LYS A 276 1.31 -1.91 31.10
CA LYS A 276 2.17 -2.71 31.97
C LYS A 276 1.40 -3.26 33.18
N SER A 277 0.64 -2.40 33.85
CA SER A 277 -0.14 -2.81 35.03
C SER A 277 -1.24 -3.81 34.65
N GLY A 278 -1.88 -3.63 33.50
CA GLY A 278 -2.88 -4.56 32.96
C GLY A 278 -2.29 -5.94 32.67
N ILE A 279 -1.13 -5.98 32.00
CA ILE A 279 -0.40 -7.23 31.71
C ILE A 279 0.03 -7.91 33.01
N GLU A 280 0.59 -7.16 33.96
CA GLU A 280 1.03 -7.70 35.24
C GLU A 280 -0.12 -8.36 36.01
N ASN A 281 -1.25 -7.67 36.14
CA ASN A 281 -2.43 -8.22 36.82
C ASN A 281 -3.00 -9.45 36.11
N MET A 282 -2.98 -9.47 34.78
CA MET A 282 -3.42 -10.61 33.99
C MET A 282 -2.52 -11.83 34.23
N LEU A 283 -1.19 -11.65 34.15
CA LEU A 283 -0.23 -12.71 34.39
C LEU A 283 -0.32 -13.24 35.82
N LYS A 284 -0.42 -12.37 36.83
CA LYS A 284 -0.66 -12.76 38.23
C LYS A 284 -1.89 -13.65 38.37
N SER A 285 -3.01 -13.24 37.78
CA SER A 285 -4.28 -13.97 37.85
C SER A 285 -4.21 -15.31 37.13
N MET A 286 -3.63 -15.36 35.93
CA MET A 286 -3.64 -16.57 35.08
C MET A 286 -2.60 -17.60 35.51
N LEU A 287 -1.48 -17.15 36.08
CA LEU A 287 -0.44 -18.01 36.63
C LEU A 287 -0.65 -18.30 38.12
N ASN A 288 -1.62 -17.65 38.76
CA ASN A 288 -1.92 -17.75 40.19
C ASN A 288 -0.67 -17.48 41.06
N ASP A 289 0.10 -16.45 40.68
CA ASP A 289 1.33 -16.02 41.37
C ASP A 289 1.36 -14.49 41.51
N GLU A 290 1.10 -14.01 42.73
CA GLU A 290 1.08 -12.58 43.07
C GLU A 290 2.47 -11.91 43.05
N ALA A 291 3.56 -12.69 42.99
CA ALA A 291 4.91 -12.14 42.98
C ALA A 291 5.35 -11.65 41.58
N ILE A 292 4.61 -11.98 40.53
CA ILE A 292 4.94 -11.59 39.15
C ILE A 292 5.04 -10.08 39.01
N LYS A 293 6.06 -9.63 38.28
CA LYS A 293 6.25 -8.23 37.89
C LYS A 293 6.46 -8.14 36.40
N VAL A 294 5.98 -7.06 35.77
CA VAL A 294 6.20 -6.84 34.34
C VAL A 294 7.09 -5.63 34.12
N GLU A 295 8.06 -5.74 33.23
CA GLU A 295 8.90 -4.65 32.76
C GLU A 295 8.88 -4.54 31.24
N ALA A 296 8.67 -3.34 30.73
CA ALA A 296 8.78 -3.07 29.30
C ALA A 296 10.20 -2.57 28.99
N VAL A 297 10.91 -3.27 28.11
CA VAL A 297 12.35 -3.04 27.84
C VAL A 297 12.61 -1.72 27.10
N ASN A 298 11.62 -1.24 26.37
CA ASN A 298 11.69 -0.06 25.50
C ASN A 298 10.63 1.01 25.81
N ALA A 299 10.19 1.03 27.06
CA ALA A 299 9.26 2.02 27.64
C ALA A 299 9.80 3.44 27.64
#